data_AF-A0A6P0IQR0-F1
#
_entry.id   AF-A0A6P0IQR0-F1
#
_cell.length_a   1.000
_cell.length_b   1.000
_cell.length_c   1.000
_cell.angle_alpha   90.00
_cell.angle_beta   90.00
_cell.angle_gamma   90.00
#
_symmetry.space_group_name_H-M   'P 1'
#
loop_
_entity.id
_entity.type
_entity.pdbx_description
1 polymer ?
#
loop_
_entity_poly.entity_id
_entity_poly.type
_entity_poly.pdbx_seq_one_letter_code
_entity_poly.pdbx_strand_id
1 'polypeptide(L)'
;MEYALGQPTKNLKGKWNTRAFLYKNVVPNQVDLGYLFGSSGRLRQTEVTFSQSVGLEIMSQTLNKLLSNNISTDIKQGLADVYQRKSNNYEFSSGNNNSLRGVIQRNSSDRIYIGVWEADLK
;
A
#
# COMPACT_ATOMS: atom_id res chain seq x y z
N MET A 1 5.72 -17.90 16.23
CA MET A 1 4.53 -17.10 15.91
C MET A 1 4.21 -17.32 14.44
N GLU A 2 3.15 -18.08 14.16
CA GLU A 2 2.52 -18.14 12.84
C GLU A 2 1.72 -16.83 12.64
N TYR A 3 2.07 -16.05 11.63
CA TYR A 3 1.28 -14.88 11.25
C TYR A 3 0.03 -15.34 10.49
N ALA A 4 -1.12 -14.68 10.72
CA ALA A 4 -2.41 -15.01 10.12
C ALA A 4 -2.43 -15.08 8.56
N LEU A 5 -1.36 -14.64 7.89
CA LEU A 5 -1.18 -14.67 6.43
C LEU A 5 -0.32 -15.86 5.94
N GLY A 6 0.21 -16.69 6.84
CA GLY A 6 1.10 -17.81 6.48
C GLY A 6 2.50 -17.37 6.01
N GLN A 7 3.14 -18.19 5.18
CA GLN A 7 4.45 -17.87 4.61
C GLN A 7 4.34 -16.94 3.39
N PRO A 8 5.29 -16.00 3.20
CA PRO A 8 5.31 -15.11 2.06
C PRO A 8 5.61 -15.89 0.77
N THR A 9 4.92 -15.54 -0.32
CA THR A 9 5.17 -16.10 -1.65
C THR A 9 6.57 -15.75 -2.16
N LYS A 10 7.09 -14.57 -1.79
CA LYS A 10 8.46 -14.15 -2.11
C LYS A 10 9.10 -13.42 -0.95
N ASN A 11 10.42 -13.64 -0.83
CA ASN A 11 11.29 -12.92 0.08
C ASN A 11 12.43 -12.30 -0.73
N LEU A 12 12.47 -10.98 -0.80
CA LEU A 12 13.36 -10.24 -1.69
C LEU A 12 14.09 -9.14 -0.92
N LYS A 13 15.25 -8.74 -1.44
CA LYS A 13 15.86 -7.47 -1.03
C LYS A 13 15.01 -6.33 -1.58
N GLY A 14 14.46 -5.50 -0.70
CA GLY A 14 13.71 -4.31 -1.07
C GLY A 14 14.63 -3.13 -1.40
N LYS A 15 14.04 -2.00 -1.75
CA LYS A 15 14.78 -0.72 -1.83
C LYS A 15 15.25 -0.30 -0.43
N TRP A 16 16.23 0.61 -0.36
CA TRP A 16 16.55 1.30 0.91
C TRP A 16 17.01 0.36 2.05
N ASN A 17 17.77 -0.68 1.71
CA ASN A 17 18.21 -1.72 2.65
C ASN A 17 17.07 -2.40 3.44
N THR A 18 15.88 -2.48 2.84
CA THR A 18 14.77 -3.22 3.41
C THR A 18 14.75 -4.68 2.96
N ARG A 19 14.07 -5.52 3.73
CA ARG A 19 13.65 -6.87 3.34
C ARG A 19 12.17 -6.85 3.01
N ALA A 20 11.82 -7.29 1.81
CA ALA A 20 10.45 -7.32 1.32
C ALA A 20 9.85 -8.72 1.42
N PHE A 21 8.67 -8.81 2.03
CA PHE A 21 7.83 -10.00 2.04
C PHE A 21 6.59 -9.75 1.21
N LEU A 22 6.43 -10.54 0.15
CA LEU A 22 5.30 -10.41 -0.77
C LEU A 22 4.37 -11.61 -0.63
N TYR A 23 3.09 -11.33 -0.51
CA TYR A 23 2.00 -12.30 -0.45
C TYR A 23 1.13 -12.08 -1.69
N LYS A 24 1.22 -12.97 -2.66
CA LYS A 24 0.41 -12.90 -3.87
C LYS A 24 -0.90 -13.64 -3.68
N ASN A 25 -1.96 -13.16 -4.31
CA ASN A 25 -3.29 -13.77 -4.30
C ASN A 25 -3.82 -14.02 -2.89
N VAL A 26 -3.60 -13.07 -1.96
CA VAL A 26 -4.20 -13.11 -0.62
C VAL A 26 -5.72 -13.18 -0.73
N VAL A 27 -6.26 -12.43 -1.71
CA VAL A 27 -7.55 -12.74 -2.31
C VAL A 27 -7.29 -13.12 -3.77
N PRO A 28 -7.68 -14.32 -4.22
CA PRO A 28 -7.36 -14.81 -5.55
C PRO A 28 -7.70 -13.81 -6.66
N ASN A 29 -6.70 -13.48 -7.48
CA ASN A 29 -6.79 -12.53 -8.61
C ASN A 29 -7.23 -11.10 -8.26
N GLN A 30 -7.28 -10.77 -6.97
CA GLN A 30 -7.82 -9.50 -6.50
C GLN A 30 -6.83 -8.70 -5.68
N VAL A 31 -6.15 -9.35 -4.72
CA VAL A 31 -5.33 -8.63 -3.72
C VAL A 31 -3.98 -9.29 -3.57
N ASP A 32 -2.93 -8.49 -3.78
CA ASP A 32 -1.57 -8.81 -3.37
C ASP A 32 -1.15 -7.85 -2.24
N LEU A 33 -0.35 -8.35 -1.29
CA LEU A 33 0.19 -7.57 -0.17
C LEU A 33 1.72 -7.61 -0.16
N GLY A 34 2.32 -6.51 0.26
CA GLY A 34 3.76 -6.38 0.46
C GLY A 34 4.07 -5.70 1.79
N TYR A 35 5.11 -6.18 2.48
CA TYR A 35 5.64 -5.56 3.69
C TYR A 35 7.14 -5.41 3.57
N LEU A 36 7.65 -4.21 3.80
CA LEU A 36 9.08 -3.94 3.78
C LEU A 36 9.56 -3.60 5.19
N PHE A 37 10.55 -4.35 5.65
CA PHE A 37 11.13 -4.24 6.98
C PHE A 37 12.54 -3.66 6.88
N GLY A 38 12.86 -2.71 7.76
CA GLY A 38 14.21 -2.17 7.89
C GLY A 38 15.17 -3.20 8.52
N SER A 39 16.46 -2.84 8.58
CA SER A 39 17.51 -3.69 9.17
C SER A 39 17.26 -4.06 10.64
N SER A 40 16.59 -3.20 11.41
CA SER A 40 16.20 -3.47 12.79
C SER A 40 15.00 -4.43 12.93
N GLY A 41 14.42 -4.88 11.81
CA GLY A 41 13.19 -5.69 11.80
C GLY A 41 11.92 -4.88 12.00
N ARG A 42 11.98 -3.55 12.09
CA ARG A 42 10.80 -2.67 12.12
C ARG A 42 10.13 -2.59 10.75
N LEU A 43 8.81 -2.70 10.71
CA LEU A 43 8.01 -2.45 9.50
C LEU A 43 8.16 -0.98 9.09
N ARG A 44 8.53 -0.71 7.83
CA ARG A 44 8.75 0.64 7.31
C ARG A 44 7.76 1.03 6.21
N GLN A 45 7.22 0.03 5.50
CA GLN A 45 6.28 0.25 4.40
C GLN A 45 5.33 -0.94 4.26
N THR A 46 4.06 -0.61 3.98
CA THR A 46 3.03 -1.56 3.60
C THR A 46 2.55 -1.24 2.19
N GLU A 47 2.36 -2.28 1.40
CA GLU A 47 1.92 -2.21 0.01
C GLU A 47 0.68 -3.08 -0.17
N VAL A 48 -0.29 -2.60 -0.95
CA VAL A 48 -1.42 -3.39 -1.41
C VAL A 48 -1.65 -3.12 -2.89
N THR A 49 -1.91 -4.18 -3.66
CA THR A 49 -2.26 -4.07 -5.07
C THR A 49 -3.61 -4.71 -5.34
N PHE A 50 -4.57 -3.90 -5.77
CA PHE A 50 -5.94 -4.32 -6.07
C PHE A 50 -6.15 -4.54 -7.57
N SER A 51 -6.92 -5.56 -7.95
CA SER A 51 -7.55 -5.61 -9.27
C SER A 51 -8.69 -4.59 -9.36
N GLN A 52 -9.12 -4.26 -10.59
CA GLN A 52 -10.29 -3.39 -10.81
C GLN A 52 -11.63 -3.99 -10.34
N SER A 53 -11.69 -5.30 -10.08
CA SER A 53 -12.91 -5.92 -9.58
C SER A 53 -13.19 -5.58 -8.11
N VAL A 54 -12.20 -5.07 -7.39
CA VAL A 54 -12.37 -4.61 -6.01
C VAL A 54 -12.96 -3.21 -6.03
N GLY A 55 -14.09 -3.02 -5.31
CA GLY A 55 -14.78 -1.73 -5.28
C GLY A 55 -13.98 -0.62 -4.60
N LEU A 56 -14.17 0.62 -5.06
CA LEU A 56 -13.53 1.83 -4.52
C LEU A 56 -13.70 1.97 -3.00
N GLU A 57 -14.87 1.59 -2.46
CA GLU A 57 -15.12 1.66 -1.02
C GLU A 57 -14.17 0.76 -0.22
N ILE A 58 -13.93 -0.48 -0.67
CA ILE A 58 -13.01 -1.42 -0.02
C ILE A 58 -11.58 -0.88 -0.07
N MET A 59 -11.17 -0.33 -1.22
CA MET A 59 -9.85 0.28 -1.36
C MET A 59 -9.69 1.47 -0.41
N SER A 60 -10.72 2.32 -0.30
CA SER A 60 -10.75 3.50 0.57
C SER A 60 -10.69 3.12 2.05
N GLN A 61 -11.48 2.13 2.47
CA GLN A 61 -11.45 1.59 3.84
C GLN A 61 -10.07 0.97 4.16
N THR A 62 -9.47 0.27 3.20
CA THR A 62 -8.12 -0.30 3.39
C THR A 62 -7.08 0.80 3.55
N LEU A 63 -7.07 1.81 2.67
CA LEU A 63 -6.17 2.95 2.77
C LEU A 63 -6.37 3.71 4.09
N ASN A 64 -7.61 3.86 4.56
CA ASN A 64 -7.88 4.46 5.85
C ASN A 64 -7.22 3.68 7.00
N LYS A 65 -7.29 2.35 6.99
CA LYS A 65 -6.61 1.51 7.99
C LYS A 65 -5.09 1.62 7.91
N LEU A 66 -4.52 1.68 6.69
CA LEU A 66 -3.07 1.90 6.49
C LEU A 66 -2.60 3.25 7.04
N LEU A 67 -3.50 4.24 7.08
CA LEU A 67 -3.27 5.57 7.65
C LEU A 67 -3.80 5.72 9.08
N SER A 68 -3.92 4.61 9.82
CA SER A 68 -4.37 4.59 11.22
C SER A 68 -5.71 5.29 11.45
N ASN A 69 -6.65 5.12 10.52
CA ASN A 69 -7.98 5.73 10.49
C ASN A 69 -8.01 7.26 10.34
N ASN A 70 -6.93 7.86 9.81
CA ASN A 70 -6.80 9.31 9.63
C ASN A 70 -6.68 9.72 8.15
N ILE A 71 -7.38 9.04 7.24
CA ILE A 71 -7.39 9.44 5.83
C ILE A 71 -8.08 10.80 5.65
N SER A 72 -7.41 11.74 4.99
CA SER A 72 -7.99 13.06 4.67
C SER A 72 -8.91 12.99 3.45
N THR A 73 -9.73 14.03 3.27
CA THR A 73 -10.59 14.17 2.08
C THR A 73 -9.78 14.18 0.79
N ASP A 74 -8.62 14.85 0.76
CA ASP A 74 -7.76 14.92 -0.42
C ASP A 74 -7.21 13.55 -0.80
N ILE A 75 -6.81 12.73 0.17
CA ILE A 75 -6.32 11.37 -0.09
C ILE A 75 -7.45 10.48 -0.61
N LYS A 76 -8.68 10.60 -0.05
CA LYS A 76 -9.86 9.90 -0.59
C LYS A 76 -10.14 10.30 -2.04
N GLN A 77 -10.03 11.59 -2.35
CA GLN A 77 -10.24 12.09 -3.70
C GLN A 77 -9.15 11.59 -4.66
N GLY A 78 -7.88 11.62 -4.25
CA GLY A 78 -6.77 11.08 -5.04
C GLY A 78 -6.94 9.60 -5.38
N LEU A 79 -7.44 8.80 -4.43
CA LEU A 79 -7.81 7.40 -4.69
C LEU A 79 -8.94 7.31 -5.73
N ALA A 80 -10.00 8.11 -5.57
CA ALA A 80 -11.12 8.12 -6.50
C ALA A 80 -10.70 8.53 -7.92
N ASP A 81 -9.79 9.50 -8.05
CA ASP A 81 -9.28 9.96 -9.34
C ASP A 81 -8.45 8.87 -10.04
N VAL A 82 -7.59 8.16 -9.29
CA VAL A 82 -6.84 7.01 -9.83
C VAL A 82 -7.79 5.85 -10.18
N TYR A 83 -8.81 5.60 -9.36
CA TYR A 83 -9.82 4.58 -9.62
C TYR A 83 -10.68 4.89 -10.87
N GLN A 84 -10.99 6.16 -11.10
CA GLN A 84 -11.80 6.62 -12.24
C GLN A 84 -10.98 6.92 -13.50
N ARG A 85 -9.67 6.66 -13.50
CA ARG A 85 -8.74 6.94 -14.62
C ARG A 85 -8.63 8.43 -14.96
N LYS A 86 -8.89 9.32 -14.00
CA LYS A 86 -8.64 10.76 -14.12
C LYS A 86 -7.16 11.11 -13.92
N SER A 87 -6.45 10.28 -13.18
CA SER A 87 -4.99 10.30 -13.04
C SER A 87 -4.46 8.87 -12.99
N ASN A 88 -3.19 8.66 -13.33
CA ASN A 88 -2.50 7.38 -13.11
C ASN A 88 -1.70 7.36 -11.81
N ASN A 89 -1.51 8.51 -11.16
CA ASN A 89 -0.67 8.66 -9.98
C ASN A 89 -1.22 9.73 -9.03
N TYR A 90 -1.16 9.46 -7.73
CA TYR A 90 -1.42 10.45 -6.68
C TYR A 90 -0.45 10.19 -5.52
N GLU A 91 0.35 11.20 -5.18
CA GLU A 91 1.26 11.18 -4.05
C GLU A 91 0.70 12.00 -2.90
N PHE A 92 0.94 11.55 -1.66
CA PHE A 92 0.46 12.25 -0.48
C PHE A 92 1.39 12.13 0.73
N SER A 93 1.13 12.99 1.71
CA SER A 93 1.69 12.94 3.05
C SER A 93 0.54 13.06 4.05
N SER A 94 0.50 12.22 5.07
CA SER A 94 -0.39 12.39 6.22
C SER A 94 0.20 13.44 7.17
N GLY A 95 -0.64 14.34 7.72
CA GLY A 95 -0.24 15.44 8.59
C GLY A 95 0.30 15.04 9.98
N ASN A 96 0.71 16.06 10.75
CA ASN A 96 1.76 16.15 11.80
C ASN A 96 2.08 14.99 12.77
N ASN A 97 3.40 14.91 13.06
CA ASN A 97 4.16 14.04 13.98
C ASN A 97 4.11 12.54 13.67
N ASN A 98 5.08 12.10 12.86
CA ASN A 98 5.19 10.83 12.12
C ASN A 98 4.35 10.81 10.83
N SER A 99 4.65 11.74 9.92
CA SER A 99 4.03 11.76 8.59
C SER A 99 4.29 10.44 7.86
N LEU A 100 3.23 9.72 7.55
CA LEU A 100 3.29 8.68 6.54
C LEU A 100 3.29 9.36 5.19
N ARG A 101 4.13 8.87 4.28
CA ARG A 101 4.06 9.21 2.87
C ARG A 101 3.38 8.07 2.16
N GLY A 102 2.76 8.37 1.03
CA GLY A 102 2.17 7.32 0.23
C GLY A 102 2.00 7.70 -1.22
N VAL A 103 1.74 6.67 -2.01
CA VAL A 103 1.44 6.79 -3.42
C VAL A 103 0.32 5.83 -3.79
N ILE A 104 -0.56 6.30 -4.67
CA ILE A 104 -1.61 5.54 -5.31
C ILE A 104 -1.32 5.56 -6.80
N GLN A 105 -1.13 4.39 -7.40
CA GLN A 105 -0.74 4.26 -8.80
C GLN A 105 -1.59 3.23 -9.51
N ARG A 106 -2.03 3.57 -10.71
CA ARG A 106 -2.55 2.59 -11.67
C ARG A 106 -1.38 2.09 -12.52
N ASN A 107 -1.14 0.78 -12.49
CA ASN A 107 -0.06 0.18 -13.27
C ASN A 107 -0.53 -0.25 -14.67
N SER A 108 0.40 -0.73 -15.50
CA SER A 108 0.14 -1.16 -16.88
C SER A 108 -0.78 -2.38 -17.01
N SER A 109 -0.99 -3.14 -15.92
CA SER A 109 -1.97 -4.23 -15.86
C SER A 109 -3.33 -3.77 -15.33
N ASP A 110 -3.58 -2.46 -15.32
CA ASP A 110 -4.79 -1.80 -14.82
C ASP A 110 -5.06 -2.04 -13.33
N ARG A 111 -4.06 -2.49 -12.56
CA ARG A 111 -4.19 -2.70 -11.11
C ARG A 111 -3.85 -1.44 -10.36
N ILE A 112 -4.51 -1.23 -9.22
CA ILE A 112 -4.27 -0.07 -8.35
C ILE A 112 -3.34 -0.50 -7.22
N TYR A 113 -2.11 -0.02 -7.30
CA TYR A 113 -1.10 -0.12 -6.26
C TYR A 113 -1.25 1.02 -5.26
N ILE A 114 -1.20 0.70 -3.97
CA ILE A 114 -1.11 1.68 -2.89
C ILE A 114 0.09 1.31 -2.01
N GLY A 115 1.04 2.21 -1.91
CA GLY A 115 2.17 2.11 -1.00
C GLY A 115 2.07 3.18 0.08
N VAL A 116 2.28 2.80 1.34
CA VAL A 116 2.34 3.71 2.49
C VAL A 116 3.59 3.40 3.30
N TRP A 117 4.40 4.43 3.56
CA TRP A 117 5.69 4.28 4.24
C TRP A 117 5.95 5.43 5.20
N GLU A 118 6.83 5.19 6.17
CA GLU A 118 7.29 6.23 7.09
C GLU A 118 8.13 7.28 6.34
N ALA A 119 7.90 8.58 6.58
CA ALA A 119 8.59 9.65 5.83
C ALA A 119 10.12 9.62 5.92
N ASP A 120 10.69 8.98 6.94
CA ASP A 120 12.13 8.85 7.17
C ASP A 120 12.75 7.61 6.48
N LEU A 121 11.96 6.83 5.74
CA LEU A 121 12.47 5.73 4.92
C LEU A 121 13.25 6.29 3.70
N LYS A 122 14.56 6.04 3.67
CA LYS A 122 15.54 6.53 2.67
C LYS A 122 16.44 5.43 2.17
#